data_AF-A0A0F9JUB0-F1
#
_entry.id   AF-A0A0F9JUB0-F1
#
_cell.length_a   1.000
_cell.length_b   1.000
_cell.length_c   1.000
_cell.angle_alpha   90.00
_cell.angle_beta   90.00
_cell.angle_gamma   90.00
#
_symmetry.space_group_name_H-M   'P 1'
#
loop_
_entity.id
_entity.type
_entity.pdbx_description
1 polymer ?
#
loop_
_entity_poly.entity_id
_entity_poly.type
_entity_poly.pdbx_seq_one_letter_code
_entity_poly.pdbx_strand_id
1 'polypeptide(L)'
;MFGHGGWYSSQFKTKKLTGTTGATEGSITNIDHELPDISKVIGMQVLVTQVSGNRVPPAFTIVVEHEYDVFILATVVRVALSATNSGSILDGAITVLLTYEE
;
A
#
# COMPACT_ATOMS: atom_id res chain seq x y z
N MET A 1 -39.81 27.76 5.59
CA MET A 1 -39.11 26.88 4.63
C MET A 1 -37.78 26.51 5.26
N PHE A 2 -37.66 25.32 5.84
CA PHE A 2 -36.37 24.80 6.31
C PHE A 2 -35.85 23.87 5.22
N GLY A 3 -34.72 24.25 4.62
CA GLY A 3 -34.05 23.43 3.61
C GLY A 3 -33.63 22.11 4.24
N HIS A 4 -34.08 21.00 3.66
CA HIS A 4 -33.50 19.70 3.93
C HIS A 4 -32.05 19.71 3.42
N GLY A 5 -31.11 19.97 4.33
CA GLY A 5 -29.72 19.60 4.10
C GLY A 5 -29.68 18.09 3.93
N GLY A 6 -29.52 17.64 2.69
CA GLY A 6 -29.29 16.22 2.41
C GLY A 6 -28.05 15.78 3.17
N TRP A 7 -28.22 14.82 4.07
CA TRP A 7 -27.10 14.09 4.65
C TRP A 7 -26.48 13.28 3.52
N TYR A 8 -25.46 13.83 2.86
CA TYR A 8 -24.64 13.05 1.96
C TYR A 8 -23.92 12.02 2.84
N SER A 9 -24.38 10.76 2.85
CA SER A 9 -23.59 9.69 3.45
C SER A 9 -22.41 9.46 2.51
N SER A 10 -21.24 10.00 2.82
CA SER A 10 -20.01 9.52 2.16
C SER A 10 -19.86 8.05 2.56
N GLN A 11 -20.00 7.15 1.59
CA GLN A 11 -19.73 5.74 1.79
C GLN A 11 -18.26 5.51 1.46
N PHE A 12 -17.50 5.10 2.46
CA PHE A 12 -16.12 4.68 2.26
C PHE A 12 -16.09 3.16 2.08
N LYS A 13 -15.31 2.72 1.09
CA LYS A 13 -15.02 1.33 0.79
C LYS A 13 -13.55 1.05 0.99
N THR A 14 -13.25 -0.23 1.20
CA THR A 14 -11.88 -0.71 1.37
C THR A 14 -11.61 -1.85 0.40
N LYS A 15 -10.51 -1.75 -0.36
CA LYS A 15 -10.04 -2.78 -1.28
C LYS A 15 -8.72 -3.36 -0.78
N LYS A 16 -8.69 -4.68 -0.60
CA LYS A 16 -7.47 -5.43 -0.31
C LYS A 16 -6.77 -5.78 -1.62
N LEU A 17 -5.48 -5.47 -1.73
CA LEU A 17 -4.62 -5.91 -2.82
C LEU A 17 -3.48 -6.77 -2.26
N THR A 18 -2.93 -7.61 -3.13
CA THR A 18 -1.84 -8.52 -2.78
C THR A 18 -0.79 -8.53 -3.87
N GLY A 19 0.46 -8.74 -3.48
CA GLY A 19 1.58 -8.92 -4.39
C GLY A 19 2.75 -9.58 -3.67
N THR A 20 3.90 -9.60 -4.33
CA THR A 20 5.16 -10.08 -3.74
C THR A 20 6.26 -9.09 -4.11
N THR A 21 7.15 -8.79 -3.17
CA THR A 21 8.35 -8.01 -3.47
C THR A 21 9.29 -8.81 -4.40
N GLY A 22 10.23 -8.14 -5.05
CA GLY A 22 11.21 -8.86 -5.88
C GLY A 22 12.23 -9.63 -5.05
N ALA A 23 12.92 -10.55 -5.72
CA ALA A 23 14.02 -11.33 -5.16
C ALA A 23 15.34 -10.54 -4.99
N THR A 24 15.36 -9.26 -5.37
CA THR A 24 16.54 -8.40 -5.30
C THR A 24 16.21 -7.06 -4.65
N GLU A 25 17.18 -6.52 -3.91
CA GLU A 25 17.11 -5.15 -3.38
C GLU A 25 16.95 -4.13 -4.51
N GLY A 26 16.29 -3.01 -4.22
CA GLY A 26 15.99 -1.96 -5.20
C GLY A 26 14.90 -2.34 -6.22
N SER A 27 14.34 -3.55 -6.13
CA SER A 27 13.25 -3.96 -7.01
C SER A 27 11.97 -3.17 -6.76
N ILE A 28 11.16 -3.04 -7.82
CA ILE A 28 9.88 -2.34 -7.78
C ILE A 28 8.79 -3.33 -8.14
N THR A 29 7.77 -3.42 -7.27
CA THR A 29 6.53 -4.14 -7.53
C THR A 29 5.40 -3.14 -7.70
N ASN A 30 4.68 -3.20 -8.83
CA ASN A 30 3.45 -2.45 -9.04
C ASN A 30 2.25 -3.40 -8.91
N ILE A 31 1.22 -2.98 -8.17
CA ILE A 31 -0.02 -3.74 -7.95
C ILE A 31 -1.19 -2.88 -8.43
N ASP A 32 -1.90 -3.34 -9.45
CA ASP A 32 -3.07 -2.62 -9.98
C ASP A 32 -4.18 -2.52 -8.93
N HIS A 33 -4.69 -1.31 -8.69
CA HIS A 33 -5.79 -1.09 -7.75
C HIS A 33 -7.17 -1.05 -8.43
N GLU A 34 -7.21 -0.90 -9.75
CA GLU A 34 -8.43 -0.87 -10.59
C GLU A 34 -9.49 0.14 -10.11
N LEU A 35 -9.04 1.22 -9.46
CA LEU A 35 -9.95 2.31 -9.08
C LEU A 35 -10.04 3.25 -10.29
N PRO A 36 -11.24 3.57 -10.76
CA PRO A 36 -11.42 4.43 -11.93
C PRO A 36 -11.03 5.89 -11.66
N ASP A 37 -11.09 6.33 -10.40
CA ASP A 37 -10.74 7.67 -9.97
C ASP A 37 -9.87 7.61 -8.71
N ILE A 38 -8.59 7.95 -8.87
CA ILE A 38 -7.60 7.95 -7.79
C ILE A 38 -7.82 9.08 -6.78
N SER A 39 -8.51 10.16 -7.18
CA SER A 39 -8.76 11.30 -6.29
C SER A 39 -9.67 10.95 -5.10
N LYS A 40 -10.42 9.84 -5.23
CA LYS A 40 -11.26 9.30 -4.16
C LYS A 40 -10.50 8.49 -3.13
N VAL A 41 -9.21 8.20 -3.34
CA VAL A 41 -8.40 7.48 -2.35
C VAL A 41 -8.06 8.40 -1.18
N ILE A 42 -8.50 8.01 0.01
CA ILE A 42 -8.33 8.78 1.25
C ILE A 42 -7.36 8.12 2.22
N GLY A 43 -6.95 6.88 1.98
CA GLY A 43 -6.00 6.18 2.83
C GLY A 43 -5.40 4.92 2.21
N MET A 44 -4.22 4.56 2.70
CA MET A 44 -3.52 3.32 2.33
C MET A 44 -2.72 2.78 3.52
N GLN A 45 -2.83 1.48 3.76
CA GLN A 45 -1.91 0.73 4.60
C GLN A 45 -1.20 -0.33 3.76
N VAL A 46 0.12 -0.41 3.88
CA VAL A 46 0.94 -1.43 3.20
C VAL A 46 1.75 -2.19 4.24
N LEU A 47 1.77 -3.51 4.13
CA LEU A 47 2.62 -4.38 4.93
C LEU A 47 3.36 -5.35 4.02
N VAL A 48 4.66 -5.52 4.25
CA VAL A 48 5.46 -6.58 3.63
C VAL A 48 5.77 -7.63 4.68
N THR A 49 5.60 -8.90 4.32
CA THR A 49 5.92 -10.01 5.22
C THR A 49 7.41 -10.34 5.08
N GLN A 50 8.18 -10.21 6.15
CA GLN A 50 9.60 -10.59 6.15
C GLN A 50 9.77 -12.12 6.19
N VAL A 51 10.98 -12.60 5.93
CA VAL A 51 11.31 -14.04 5.88
C VAL A 51 10.89 -14.79 7.16
N SER A 52 11.01 -14.15 8.33
CA SER A 52 10.60 -14.74 9.61
C SER A 52 9.08 -14.66 9.90
N GLY A 53 8.28 -14.12 8.98
CA GLY A 53 6.82 -14.04 9.07
C GLY A 53 6.26 -12.75 9.71
N ASN A 54 7.10 -11.86 10.23
CA ASN A 54 6.62 -10.58 10.77
C ASN A 54 6.11 -9.65 9.66
N ARG A 55 5.22 -8.73 10.04
CA ARG A 55 4.60 -7.75 9.13
C ARG A 55 5.27 -6.41 9.31
N VAL A 56 6.01 -6.00 8.30
CA VAL A 56 6.81 -4.77 8.29
C VAL A 56 5.97 -3.66 7.66
N PRO A 57 5.78 -2.51 8.33
CA PRO A 57 5.20 -1.31 7.73
C PRO A 57 6.27 -0.50 6.96
N PRO A 58 5.86 0.42 6.07
CA PRO A 58 6.82 1.33 5.43
C PRO A 58 7.49 2.21 6.47
N ALA A 59 8.67 2.75 6.14
CA ALA A 59 9.49 3.59 7.02
C ALA A 59 9.92 2.94 8.36
N PHE A 60 9.94 1.60 8.43
CA PHE A 60 10.48 0.88 9.58
C PHE A 60 12.01 0.85 9.53
N THR A 61 12.65 1.85 10.12
CA THR A 61 14.12 2.07 10.06
C THR A 61 14.87 1.68 11.34
N ILE A 62 14.17 1.18 12.37
CA ILE A 62 14.79 0.78 13.64
C ILE A 62 15.57 -0.54 13.52
N VAL A 63 15.26 -1.37 12.52
CA VAL A 63 16.00 -2.61 12.21
C VAL A 63 16.41 -2.55 10.75
N VAL A 64 17.71 -2.78 10.51
CA VAL A 64 18.28 -2.92 9.16
C VAL A 64 17.59 -4.05 8.39
N GLU A 65 17.63 -3.98 7.06
CA GLU A 65 17.12 -4.94 6.08
C GLU A 65 15.59 -4.95 5.86
N HIS A 66 14.88 -3.90 6.29
CA HIS A 66 13.41 -3.83 6.26
C HIS A 66 12.86 -2.58 5.56
N GLU A 67 13.69 -1.80 4.88
CA GLU A 67 13.30 -0.55 4.27
C GLU A 67 12.67 -0.73 2.90
N TYR A 68 11.54 -0.06 2.73
CA TYR A 68 10.86 0.09 1.46
C TYR A 68 9.98 1.33 1.48
N ASP A 69 9.74 1.88 0.29
CA ASP A 69 8.86 3.01 0.07
C ASP A 69 7.58 2.58 -0.64
N VAL A 70 6.52 3.35 -0.42
CA VAL A 70 5.21 3.11 -1.03
C VAL A 70 4.67 4.37 -1.67
N PHE A 71 4.07 4.22 -2.84
CA PHE A 71 3.47 5.33 -3.57
C PHE A 71 2.24 4.87 -4.34
N ILE A 72 1.20 5.71 -4.36
CA ILE A 72 -0.02 5.46 -5.12
C ILE A 72 0.09 6.25 -6.42
N LEU A 73 0.22 5.55 -7.54
CA LEU A 73 0.15 6.13 -8.88
C LEU A 73 -1.30 6.11 -9.38
N ALA A 74 -1.52 6.63 -10.60
CA ALA A 74 -2.85 6.72 -11.19
C ALA A 74 -3.62 5.38 -11.27
N THR A 75 -2.92 4.26 -11.47
CA THR A 75 -3.54 2.94 -11.65
C THR A 75 -2.99 1.84 -10.74
N VAL A 76 -1.85 2.09 -10.08
CA VAL A 76 -1.12 1.09 -9.30
C VAL A 76 -0.69 1.62 -7.94
N VAL A 77 -0.62 0.73 -6.97
CA VAL A 77 0.20 0.92 -5.78
C VAL A 77 1.59 0.38 -6.08
N ARG A 78 2.59 1.25 -5.98
CA ARG A 78 4.00 0.92 -6.11
C ARG A 78 4.58 0.64 -4.74
N VAL A 79 5.30 -0.48 -4.64
CA VAL A 79 6.15 -0.83 -3.51
C VAL A 79 7.58 -0.91 -4.05
N ALA A 80 8.47 -0.06 -3.55
CA ALA A 80 9.86 0.01 -3.98
C ALA A 80 10.76 -0.40 -2.82
N LEU A 81 11.53 -1.47 -3.01
CA LEU A 81 12.52 -1.89 -2.03
C LEU A 81 13.68 -0.90 -1.98
N SER A 82 14.28 -0.74 -0.81
CA SER A 82 15.57 -0.04 -0.68
C SER A 82 16.65 -0.78 -1.47
N ALA A 83 17.57 -0.05 -2.10
CA ALA A 83 18.64 -0.64 -2.91
C ALA A 83 19.72 -1.36 -2.10
N THR A 84 19.78 -1.12 -0.79
CA THR A 84 20.86 -1.62 0.09
C THR A 84 20.39 -1.98 1.50
N ASN A 85 19.07 -2.06 1.75
CA ASN A 85 18.55 -2.22 3.11
C ASN A 85 17.16 -2.90 3.17
N SER A 86 16.94 -3.92 2.35
CA SER A 86 15.65 -4.62 2.19
C SER A 86 15.78 -6.15 2.15
N GLY A 87 16.96 -6.70 2.47
CA GLY A 87 17.26 -8.11 2.36
C GLY A 87 16.32 -9.04 3.16
N SER A 88 15.74 -8.57 4.26
CA SER A 88 14.83 -9.38 5.09
C SER A 88 13.41 -9.46 4.56
N ILE A 89 13.07 -8.64 3.55
CA ILE A 89 11.75 -8.54 2.94
C ILE A 89 11.75 -8.87 1.45
N LEU A 90 12.82 -9.48 0.93
CA LEU A 90 12.87 -10.06 -0.41
C LEU A 90 11.91 -11.24 -0.52
N ASP A 91 11.29 -11.40 -1.69
CA ASP A 91 10.25 -12.42 -1.95
C ASP A 91 9.10 -12.43 -0.91
N GLY A 92 8.93 -11.30 -0.22
CA GLY A 92 7.97 -11.11 0.85
C GLY A 92 6.58 -10.81 0.34
N ALA A 93 5.57 -11.40 0.98
CA ALA A 93 4.18 -11.15 0.62
C ALA A 93 3.77 -9.71 0.96
N ILE A 94 3.28 -8.98 -0.03
CA ILE A 94 2.73 -7.63 0.09
C ILE A 94 1.24 -7.73 0.35
N THR A 95 0.76 -7.01 1.37
CA THR A 95 -0.67 -6.75 1.58
C THR A 95 -0.90 -5.25 1.58
N VAL A 96 -1.81 -4.79 0.73
CA VAL A 96 -2.26 -3.40 0.68
C VAL A 96 -3.73 -3.32 1.07
N LEU A 97 -4.08 -2.33 1.86
CA LEU A 97 -5.45 -1.95 2.18
C LEU A 97 -5.66 -0.51 1.71
N LEU A 98 -6.38 -0.33 0.60
CA LEU A 98 -6.77 0.99 0.10
C LEU A 98 -8.16 1.34 0.61
N THR A 99 -8.32 2.55 1.13
CA THR A 99 -9.62 3.11 1.53
C THR A 99 -9.96 4.28 0.63
N TYR A 100 -11.17 4.28 0.07
CA TYR A 100 -11.62 5.25 -0.92
C TYR A 100 -13.10 5.58 -0.76
N GLU A 101 -13.50 6.76 -1.21
CA GLU A 101 -14.91 7.18 -1.30
C GLU A 101 -15.59 6.53 -2.51
N GLU A 102 -16.85 6.13 -2.39
CA GLU A 102 -17.66 5.63 -3.51
C GLU A 102 -18.35 6.76 -4.30
#